data_AF-A0A1J1JH22-F1
#
_entry.id   AF-A0A1J1JH22-F1
#
_cell.length_a   1.000
_cell.length_b   1.000
_cell.length_c   1.000
_cell.angle_alpha   90.00
_cell.angle_beta   90.00
_cell.angle_gamma   90.00
#
_symmetry.space_group_name_H-M   'P 1'
#
loop_
_entity.id
_entity.type
_entity.pdbx_description
1 polymer ?
#
loop_
_entity_poly.entity_id
_entity_poly.type
_entity_poly.pdbx_seq_one_letter_code
_entity_poly.pdbx_strand_id
1 'polypeptide(L)'
;MGDFVGVVILAYALIYCLSTLVVAKQAKTSFKNVCIALKEPTILALATRSSFSCLPSSISSLTESLKFDLQTVDLVTPLAITICRFGSVTYFAISSVFIAQLYNTSLGLSSFLIIIIASIFAGMATSGTTGVLTLTLLDLVLKPLGLPLEAVLVLLIAIDPIIDPFRTLCIVHTAIASTSVIADPRILVEYPVIDQGEMV
;
A
#
# COMPACT_ATOMS: atom_id res chain seq x y z
N MET A 1 -6.85 9.76 -21.38
CA MET A 1 -6.04 8.63 -20.85
C MET A 1 -4.76 9.09 -20.20
N GLY A 2 -3.95 9.93 -20.88
CA GLY A 2 -2.73 10.51 -20.27
C GLY A 2 -3.01 11.22 -18.94
N ASP A 3 -4.07 12.03 -18.89
CA ASP A 3 -4.44 12.76 -17.67
C ASP A 3 -4.81 11.83 -16.51
N PHE A 4 -5.56 10.76 -16.78
CA PHE A 4 -5.92 9.75 -15.78
C PHE A 4 -4.66 9.10 -15.18
N VAL A 5 -3.74 8.65 -16.04
CA VAL A 5 -2.48 8.04 -15.60
C VAL A 5 -1.66 9.05 -14.80
N GLY A 6 -1.56 10.30 -15.27
CA GLY A 6 -0.86 11.38 -14.58
C GLY A 6 -1.39 11.63 -13.17
N VAL A 7 -2.71 11.69 -13.00
CA VAL A 7 -3.36 11.89 -11.69
C VAL A 7 -3.09 10.71 -10.76
N VAL A 8 -3.18 9.47 -11.25
CA VAL A 8 -2.91 8.27 -10.44
C VAL A 8 -1.45 8.22 -9.99
N ILE A 9 -0.50 8.46 -10.90
CA ILE A 9 0.92 8.47 -10.56
C ILE A 9 1.26 9.61 -9.58
N LEU A 10 0.66 10.79 -9.76
CA LEU A 10 0.84 11.90 -8.81
C LEU A 10 0.31 11.54 -7.42
N ALA A 11 -0.88 10.92 -7.34
CA ALA A 11 -1.44 10.48 -6.07
C ALA A 11 -0.54 9.44 -5.37
N TYR A 12 0.01 8.48 -6.12
CA TYR A 12 0.97 7.52 -5.60
C TYR A 12 2.28 8.15 -5.14
N ALA A 13 2.81 9.12 -5.89
CA ALA A 13 4.00 9.86 -5.47
C ALA A 13 3.76 10.60 -4.15
N LEU A 14 2.59 11.21 -3.97
CA LEU A 14 2.20 11.86 -2.73
C LEU A 14 2.10 10.87 -1.56
N ILE A 15 1.45 9.72 -1.76
CA ILE A 15 1.34 8.66 -0.74
C ILE A 15 2.71 8.12 -0.35
N TYR A 16 3.59 7.86 -1.33
CA TYR A 16 4.96 7.42 -1.09
C TYR A 16 5.76 8.44 -0.27
N CYS A 17 5.71 9.72 -0.66
CA CYS A 17 6.38 10.80 0.06
C CYS A 17 5.85 10.94 1.50
N LEU A 18 4.52 10.91 1.68
CA LEU A 18 3.91 11.01 3.01
C LEU A 18 4.30 9.82 3.89
N SER A 19 4.26 8.60 3.35
CA SER A 19 4.66 7.38 4.07
C SER A 19 6.11 7.46 4.51
N THR A 20 7.01 7.90 3.62
CA THR A 20 8.43 8.08 3.93
C THR A 20 8.66 9.15 5.00
N LEU A 21 7.89 10.25 4.98
CA LEU A 21 7.95 11.30 6.01
C LEU A 21 7.47 10.81 7.38
N VAL A 22 6.42 9.99 7.42
CA VAL A 22 5.94 9.35 8.65
C VAL A 22 7.04 8.47 9.23
N VAL A 23 7.64 7.59 8.42
CA VAL A 23 8.74 6.72 8.87
C VAL A 23 9.93 7.55 9.35
N ALA A 24 10.30 8.61 8.64
CA ALA A 24 11.42 9.48 9.01
C ALA A 24 11.20 10.14 10.38
N LYS A 25 9.97 10.59 10.64
CA LYS A 25 9.60 11.18 11.94
C LYS A 25 9.66 10.15 13.07
N GLN A 26 9.15 8.94 12.83
CA GLN A 26 9.13 7.87 13.83
C GLN A 26 10.54 7.34 14.13
N ALA A 27 11.34 7.09 13.09
CA ALA A 27 12.73 6.65 13.21
C ALA A 27 13.69 7.78 13.65
N LYS A 28 13.20 9.02 13.79
CA LYS A 28 14.00 10.22 14.13
C LYS A 28 15.23 10.38 13.21
N THR A 29 15.03 10.16 11.91
CA THR A 29 16.09 10.22 10.89
C THR A 29 15.66 11.08 9.70
N SER A 30 16.57 11.31 8.76
CA SER A 30 16.29 12.11 7.57
C SER A 30 15.54 11.32 6.50
N PHE A 31 14.77 12.02 5.66
CA PHE A 31 14.05 11.42 4.51
C PHE A 31 14.98 10.58 3.62
N LYS A 32 16.19 11.09 3.35
CA LYS A 32 17.19 10.39 2.53
C LYS A 32 17.61 9.06 3.15
N ASN A 33 17.83 9.04 4.45
CA ASN A 33 18.22 7.81 5.16
C ASN A 33 17.11 6.76 5.12
N VAL A 34 15.84 7.17 5.21
CA VAL A 34 14.71 6.25 5.04
C VAL A 34 14.69 5.68 3.62
N CYS A 35 14.83 6.50 2.58
CA CYS A 35 14.89 6.00 1.20
C CYS A 35 16.04 5.00 0.98
N ILE A 36 17.20 5.23 1.61
CA ILE A 36 18.34 4.31 1.55
C ILE A 36 18.01 3.00 2.27
N ALA A 37 17.45 3.09 3.49
CA ALA A 37 17.08 1.92 4.29
C ALA A 37 15.99 1.07 3.63
N LEU A 38 15.02 1.69 2.97
CA LEU A 38 13.89 1.04 2.30
C LEU A 38 14.16 0.72 0.82
N LYS A 39 15.41 0.83 0.35
CA LYS A 39 15.75 0.63 -1.06
C LYS A 39 15.35 -0.76 -1.58
N GLU A 40 15.64 -1.80 -0.81
CA GLU A 40 15.37 -3.18 -1.19
C GLU A 40 13.86 -3.47 -1.34
N PRO A 41 13.00 -3.23 -0.31
CA PRO A 41 11.55 -3.45 -0.49
C PRO A 41 10.95 -2.56 -1.59
N THR A 42 11.51 -1.36 -1.83
CA THR A 42 11.08 -0.48 -2.94
C THR A 42 11.34 -1.09 -4.30
N ILE A 43 12.57 -1.58 -4.54
CA ILE A 43 12.95 -2.21 -5.82
C ILE A 43 12.12 -3.49 -6.01
N LEU A 44 11.97 -4.28 -4.96
CA LEU A 44 11.24 -5.53 -5.02
C LEU A 44 9.75 -5.31 -5.32
N ALA A 45 9.13 -4.28 -4.73
CA ALA A 45 7.74 -3.92 -5.01
C ALA A 45 7.53 -3.54 -6.47
N LEU A 46 8.43 -2.72 -7.03
CA LEU A 46 8.37 -2.29 -8.43
C LEU A 46 8.62 -3.45 -9.41
N ALA A 47 9.55 -4.35 -9.08
CA ALA A 47 9.93 -5.45 -9.95
C ALA A 47 8.90 -6.61 -9.93
N THR A 48 8.39 -6.96 -8.76
CA THR A 48 7.56 -8.16 -8.57
C THR A 48 6.08 -7.90 -8.64
N ARG A 49 5.64 -6.65 -8.41
CA ARG A 49 4.21 -6.27 -8.34
C ARG A 49 3.46 -7.10 -7.29
N SER A 50 4.17 -7.53 -6.25
CA SER A 50 3.66 -8.33 -5.14
C SER A 50 4.06 -7.69 -3.81
N SER A 51 3.06 -7.26 -3.03
CA SER A 51 3.30 -6.67 -1.71
C SER A 51 3.82 -7.72 -0.71
N PHE A 52 3.37 -8.97 -0.81
CA PHE A 52 3.82 -10.06 0.08
C PHE A 52 5.26 -10.48 -0.18
N SER A 53 5.73 -10.39 -1.43
CA SER A 53 7.14 -10.67 -1.75
C SER A 53 8.10 -9.69 -1.07
N CYS A 54 7.61 -8.50 -0.72
CA CYS A 54 8.38 -7.46 -0.04
C CYS A 54 8.41 -7.60 1.48
N LEU A 55 7.67 -8.56 2.06
CA LEU A 55 7.54 -8.68 3.51
C LEU A 55 8.89 -8.93 4.22
N PRO A 56 9.73 -9.90 3.80
CA PRO A 56 11.01 -10.15 4.47
C PRO A 56 11.96 -8.94 4.42
N SER A 57 12.08 -8.30 3.25
CA SER A 57 12.94 -7.12 3.09
C SER A 57 12.39 -5.91 3.84
N SER A 58 11.06 -5.77 3.96
CA SER A 58 10.45 -4.70 4.77
C SER A 58 10.74 -4.87 6.25
N ILE A 59 10.67 -6.11 6.77
CA ILE A 59 11.00 -6.42 8.17
C ILE A 59 12.48 -6.13 8.43
N SER A 60 13.39 -6.65 7.60
CA SER A 60 14.84 -6.41 7.73
C SER A 60 15.18 -4.91 7.66
N SER A 61 14.60 -4.17 6.72
CA SER A 61 14.80 -2.72 6.64
C SER A 61 14.31 -1.97 7.90
N LEU A 62 13.16 -2.36 8.46
CA LEU A 62 12.63 -1.75 9.68
C LEU A 62 13.48 -2.07 10.92
N THR A 63 13.95 -3.30 11.07
CA THR A 63 14.67 -3.74 12.27
C THR A 63 16.17 -3.50 12.18
N GLU A 64 16.83 -3.93 11.10
CA GLU A 64 18.28 -3.86 10.97
C GLU A 64 18.75 -2.46 10.60
N SER A 65 18.05 -1.79 9.68
CA SER A 65 18.45 -0.46 9.20
C SER A 65 17.85 0.69 10.00
N LEU A 66 16.57 0.59 10.37
CA LEU A 66 15.84 1.66 11.08
C LEU A 66 15.69 1.42 12.59
N LYS A 67 16.12 0.26 13.10
CA LYS A 67 16.21 -0.06 14.53
C LYS A 67 14.88 -0.08 15.29
N PHE A 68 13.77 -0.38 14.60
CA PHE A 68 12.49 -0.67 15.27
C PHE A 68 12.52 -2.02 15.98
N ASP A 69 11.72 -2.18 17.04
CA ASP A 69 11.57 -3.43 17.77
C ASP A 69 11.11 -4.60 16.88
N LEU A 70 11.86 -5.71 16.90
CA LEU A 70 11.61 -6.88 16.05
C LEU A 70 10.27 -7.54 16.38
N GLN A 71 9.91 -7.69 17.65
CA GLN A 71 8.68 -8.40 18.02
C GLN A 71 7.44 -7.67 17.48
N THR A 72 7.42 -6.36 17.60
CA THR A 72 6.33 -5.54 17.07
C THR A 72 6.34 -5.53 15.55
N VAL A 73 7.50 -5.36 14.90
CA VAL A 73 7.60 -5.33 13.44
C VAL A 73 7.18 -6.66 12.80
N ASP A 74 7.61 -7.79 13.35
CA ASP A 74 7.35 -9.12 12.80
C ASP A 74 5.85 -9.49 12.87
N LEU A 75 5.14 -9.01 13.90
CA LEU A 75 3.69 -9.20 14.04
C LEU A 75 2.89 -8.18 13.21
N VAL A 76 3.26 -6.91 13.25
CA VAL A 76 2.45 -5.81 12.70
C VAL A 76 2.62 -5.68 11.19
N THR A 77 3.81 -5.94 10.64
CA THR A 77 4.06 -5.74 9.20
C THR A 77 3.23 -6.68 8.31
N PRO A 78 3.12 -8.00 8.58
CA PRO A 78 2.24 -8.88 7.81
C PRO A 78 0.77 -8.44 7.86
N LEU A 79 0.32 -8.00 9.04
CA LEU A 79 -1.04 -7.48 9.24
C LEU A 79 -1.26 -6.18 8.45
N ALA A 80 -0.30 -5.26 8.50
CA ALA A 80 -0.36 -3.99 7.79
C ALA A 80 -0.38 -4.18 6.26
N ILE A 81 0.39 -5.11 5.70
CA ILE A 81 0.35 -5.42 4.24
C ILE A 81 -1.04 -5.91 3.79
N THR A 82 -1.77 -6.59 4.69
CA THR A 82 -3.11 -7.12 4.42
C THR A 82 -4.17 -6.01 4.49
N ILE A 83 -4.08 -5.12 5.50
CA ILE A 83 -5.13 -4.13 5.79
C ILE A 83 -4.86 -2.80 5.08
N CYS A 84 -3.62 -2.29 5.11
CA CYS A 84 -3.25 -0.96 4.65
C CYS A 84 -3.03 -0.91 3.13
N ARG A 85 -4.06 -1.26 2.36
CA ARG A 85 -4.00 -1.33 0.89
C ARG A 85 -4.31 -0.01 0.20
N PHE A 86 -3.73 1.09 0.68
CA PHE A 86 -4.01 2.45 0.20
C PHE A 86 -3.74 2.66 -1.30
N GLY A 87 -2.80 1.90 -1.88
CA GLY A 87 -2.62 1.89 -3.34
C GLY A 87 -3.88 1.46 -4.08
N SER A 88 -4.51 0.34 -3.68
CA SER A 88 -5.76 -0.13 -4.27
C SER A 88 -6.93 0.82 -4.00
N VAL A 89 -7.05 1.31 -2.76
CA VAL A 89 -8.13 2.25 -2.37
C VAL A 89 -8.09 3.50 -3.24
N THR A 90 -6.90 4.09 -3.42
CA THR A 90 -6.70 5.30 -4.22
C THR A 90 -6.99 5.04 -5.69
N TYR A 91 -6.52 3.90 -6.22
CA TYR A 91 -6.80 3.50 -7.59
C TYR A 91 -8.30 3.35 -7.85
N PHE A 92 -9.03 2.69 -6.94
CA PHE A 92 -10.47 2.50 -7.10
C PHE A 92 -11.22 3.81 -7.02
N ALA A 93 -10.89 4.68 -6.06
CA ALA A 93 -11.54 5.97 -5.94
C ALA A 93 -11.35 6.83 -7.21
N ILE A 94 -10.12 6.95 -7.72
CA ILE A 94 -9.84 7.72 -8.93
C ILE A 94 -10.48 7.07 -10.16
N SER A 95 -10.43 5.73 -10.26
CA SER A 95 -11.06 4.99 -11.37
C SER A 95 -12.57 5.16 -11.39
N SER A 96 -13.25 5.14 -10.24
CA SER A 96 -14.69 5.36 -10.18
C SER A 96 -15.10 6.75 -10.62
N VAL A 97 -14.35 7.78 -10.21
CA VAL A 97 -14.60 9.16 -10.68
C VAL A 97 -14.36 9.27 -12.18
N PHE A 98 -13.26 8.68 -12.68
CA PHE A 98 -12.94 8.68 -14.09
C PHE A 98 -14.02 7.97 -14.94
N ILE A 99 -14.52 6.82 -14.47
CA ILE A 99 -15.60 6.08 -15.15
C ILE A 99 -16.89 6.89 -15.17
N ALA A 100 -17.25 7.53 -14.05
CA ALA A 100 -18.42 8.40 -14.01
C ALA A 100 -18.30 9.56 -15.02
N GLN A 101 -17.10 10.14 -15.17
CA GLN A 101 -16.83 11.17 -16.18
C GLN A 101 -16.94 10.63 -17.61
N LEU A 102 -16.43 9.42 -17.89
CA LEU A 102 -16.57 8.78 -19.22
C LEU A 102 -18.03 8.59 -19.62
N TYR A 103 -18.90 8.22 -18.68
CA TYR A 103 -20.33 8.06 -18.91
C TYR A 103 -21.14 9.34 -18.74
N ASN A 104 -20.49 10.50 -18.55
CA ASN A 104 -21.15 11.77 -18.26
C ASN A 104 -22.18 11.68 -17.11
N THR A 105 -21.90 10.82 -16.14
CA THR A 105 -22.74 10.64 -14.96
C THR A 105 -22.40 11.68 -13.91
N SER A 106 -23.40 12.44 -13.47
CA SER A 106 -23.22 13.45 -12.42
C SER A 106 -23.00 12.77 -11.06
N LEU A 107 -21.87 13.06 -10.42
CA LEU A 107 -21.57 12.58 -9.07
C LEU A 107 -22.04 13.61 -8.04
N GLY A 108 -23.07 13.24 -7.28
CA GLY A 108 -23.50 14.00 -6.11
C GLY A 108 -22.62 13.71 -4.88
N LEU A 109 -22.83 14.46 -3.80
CA LEU A 109 -22.10 14.27 -2.54
C LEU A 109 -22.26 12.85 -1.98
N SER A 110 -23.47 12.28 -2.07
CA SER A 110 -23.75 10.91 -1.64
C SER A 110 -22.93 9.88 -2.43
N SER A 111 -22.76 10.08 -3.74
CA SER A 111 -21.95 9.20 -4.59
C SER A 111 -20.48 9.23 -4.20
N PHE A 112 -19.93 10.41 -3.85
CA PHE A 112 -18.57 10.51 -3.33
C PHE A 112 -18.35 9.75 -2.03
N LEU A 113 -19.32 9.81 -1.10
CA LEU A 113 -19.25 9.06 0.16
C LEU A 113 -19.29 7.54 -0.09
N ILE A 114 -20.12 7.09 -1.02
CA ILE A 114 -20.15 5.70 -1.46
C ILE A 114 -18.80 5.30 -2.05
N ILE A 115 -18.22 6.11 -2.95
CA ILE A 115 -16.92 5.83 -3.57
C ILE A 115 -15.84 5.67 -2.50
N ILE A 116 -15.77 6.56 -1.51
CA ILE A 116 -14.76 6.49 -0.45
C ILE A 116 -14.90 5.20 0.35
N ILE A 117 -16.10 4.93 0.89
CA ILE A 117 -16.33 3.78 1.76
C ILE A 117 -16.15 2.48 0.99
N ALA A 118 -16.77 2.36 -0.18
CA ALA A 118 -16.67 1.15 -1.00
C ALA A 118 -15.23 0.91 -1.50
N SER A 119 -14.48 1.97 -1.83
CA SER A 119 -13.06 1.82 -2.22
C SER A 119 -12.19 1.30 -1.09
N ILE A 120 -12.48 1.67 0.17
CA ILE A 120 -11.77 1.15 1.35
C ILE A 120 -12.01 -0.36 1.47
N PHE A 121 -13.28 -0.78 1.46
CA PHE A 121 -13.65 -2.20 1.55
C PHE A 121 -13.13 -3.01 0.37
N ALA A 122 -13.30 -2.52 -0.86
CA ALA A 122 -12.78 -3.15 -2.06
C ALA A 122 -11.25 -3.23 -2.00
N GLY A 123 -10.57 -2.17 -1.59
CA GLY A 123 -9.12 -2.14 -1.43
C GLY A 123 -8.62 -3.21 -0.47
N MET A 124 -9.25 -3.37 0.69
CA MET A 124 -8.94 -4.46 1.63
C MET A 124 -9.19 -5.85 1.02
N ALA A 125 -10.26 -6.00 0.24
CA ALA A 125 -10.59 -7.24 -0.45
C ALA A 125 -9.55 -7.65 -1.52
N THR A 126 -8.67 -6.73 -1.96
CA THR A 126 -7.57 -7.05 -2.90
C THR A 126 -6.39 -7.76 -2.23
N SER A 127 -6.46 -8.04 -0.93
CA SER A 127 -5.45 -8.85 -0.24
C SER A 127 -5.36 -10.24 -0.88
N GLY A 128 -4.18 -10.64 -1.31
CA GLY A 128 -3.95 -11.95 -1.94
C GLY A 128 -4.31 -12.02 -3.44
N THR A 129 -4.88 -10.97 -4.03
CA THR A 129 -5.14 -10.90 -5.48
C THR A 129 -4.00 -10.16 -6.20
N THR A 130 -3.71 -10.56 -7.43
CA THR A 130 -2.72 -9.89 -8.30
C THR A 130 -3.25 -9.78 -9.74
N GLY A 131 -2.72 -8.81 -10.48
CA GLY A 131 -3.06 -8.59 -11.88
C GLY A 131 -4.54 -8.25 -12.12
N VAL A 132 -5.12 -8.81 -13.17
CA VAL A 132 -6.48 -8.47 -13.66
C VAL A 132 -7.57 -8.75 -12.61
N LEU A 133 -7.38 -9.74 -11.73
CA LEU A 133 -8.33 -10.05 -10.66
C LEU A 133 -8.48 -8.91 -9.65
N THR A 134 -7.46 -8.08 -9.48
CA THR A 134 -7.55 -6.89 -8.64
C THR A 134 -8.47 -5.83 -9.27
N LEU A 135 -8.52 -5.76 -10.60
CA LEU A 135 -9.35 -4.79 -11.32
C LEU A 135 -10.84 -5.16 -11.28
N THR A 136 -11.18 -6.45 -11.18
CA THR A 136 -12.59 -6.88 -11.08
C THR A 136 -13.22 -6.46 -9.76
N LEU A 137 -12.43 -6.29 -8.70
CA LEU A 137 -12.90 -5.78 -7.41
C LEU A 137 -13.36 -4.31 -7.46
N LEU A 138 -13.01 -3.56 -8.51
CA LEU A 138 -13.58 -2.24 -8.76
C LEU A 138 -15.11 -2.30 -8.94
N ASP A 139 -15.66 -3.44 -9.37
CA ASP A 139 -17.10 -3.65 -9.50
C ASP A 139 -17.83 -3.44 -8.16
N LEU A 140 -17.18 -3.74 -7.03
CA LEU A 140 -17.74 -3.51 -5.69
C LEU A 140 -18.00 -2.02 -5.42
N VAL A 141 -17.26 -1.12 -6.09
CA VAL A 141 -17.43 0.34 -5.98
C VAL A 141 -18.41 0.86 -7.02
N LEU A 142 -18.44 0.28 -8.23
CA LEU A 142 -19.24 0.77 -9.36
C LEU A 142 -20.69 0.28 -9.34
N LYS A 143 -20.96 -0.96 -8.90
CA LYS A 143 -22.32 -1.51 -8.83
C LYS A 143 -23.30 -0.65 -8.04
N PRO A 144 -22.96 -0.15 -6.83
CA PRO A 144 -23.85 0.74 -6.09
C PRO A 144 -24.14 2.07 -6.81
N LEU A 145 -23.29 2.47 -7.76
CA LEU A 145 -23.45 3.68 -8.57
C LEU A 145 -24.16 3.42 -9.90
N GLY A 146 -24.50 2.16 -10.20
CA GLY A 146 -25.10 1.77 -11.48
C GLY A 146 -24.16 1.90 -12.68
N LEU A 147 -22.84 1.94 -12.46
CA LEU A 147 -21.85 2.12 -13.52
C LEU A 147 -21.34 0.77 -14.03
N PRO A 148 -21.32 0.51 -15.35
CA PRO A 148 -20.85 -0.77 -15.89
C PRO A 148 -19.32 -0.83 -15.91
N LEU A 149 -18.74 -1.87 -15.29
CA LEU A 149 -17.30 -2.09 -15.29
C LEU A 149 -16.81 -2.65 -16.64
N GLU A 150 -17.61 -3.51 -17.26
CA GLU A 150 -17.21 -4.34 -18.41
C GLU A 150 -16.73 -3.50 -19.60
N ALA A 151 -17.39 -2.37 -19.83
CA ALA A 151 -17.10 -1.49 -20.95
C ALA A 151 -15.83 -0.62 -20.74
N VAL A 152 -15.32 -0.50 -19.51
CA VAL A 152 -14.08 0.25 -19.21
C VAL A 152 -12.94 -0.68 -18.76
N LEU A 153 -13.22 -1.94 -18.46
CA LEU A 153 -12.23 -2.91 -17.98
C LEU A 153 -11.05 -3.07 -18.96
N VAL A 154 -11.32 -3.13 -20.27
CA VAL A 154 -10.29 -3.27 -21.31
C VAL A 154 -9.31 -2.10 -21.27
N LEU A 155 -9.81 -0.89 -21.03
CA LEU A 155 -8.98 0.30 -20.91
C LEU A 155 -8.10 0.24 -19.65
N LEU A 156 -8.66 -0.16 -18.51
CA LEU A 156 -7.90 -0.27 -17.26
C LEU A 156 -6.82 -1.34 -17.35
N ILE A 157 -7.11 -2.48 -17.98
CA ILE A 157 -6.13 -3.55 -18.24
C ILE A 157 -4.98 -3.03 -19.12
N ALA A 158 -5.28 -2.22 -20.14
CA ALA A 158 -4.26 -1.70 -21.05
C ALA A 158 -3.20 -0.83 -20.34
N ILE A 159 -3.57 -0.13 -19.26
CA ILE A 159 -2.68 0.75 -18.51
C ILE A 159 -2.13 0.13 -17.22
N ASP A 160 -2.72 -0.99 -16.76
CA ASP A 160 -2.32 -1.68 -15.52
C ASP A 160 -0.81 -2.00 -15.45
N PRO A 161 -0.12 -2.42 -16.54
CA PRO A 161 1.34 -2.60 -16.54
C PRO A 161 2.15 -1.41 -16.05
N ILE A 162 1.65 -0.19 -16.29
CA ILE A 162 2.31 1.05 -15.88
C ILE A 162 1.96 1.40 -14.44
N ILE A 163 0.71 1.16 -14.02
CA ILE A 163 0.16 1.65 -12.74
C ILE A 163 0.46 0.69 -11.58
N ASP A 164 0.35 -0.60 -11.81
CA ASP A 164 0.39 -1.63 -10.77
C ASP A 164 1.73 -1.74 -10.01
N PRO A 165 2.91 -1.52 -10.62
CA PRO A 165 4.16 -1.40 -9.86
C PRO A 165 4.09 -0.30 -8.80
N PHE A 166 3.55 0.87 -9.16
CA PHE A 166 3.41 2.00 -8.21
C PHE A 166 2.29 1.77 -7.20
N ARG A 167 1.21 1.08 -7.59
CA ARG A 167 0.17 0.62 -6.66
C ARG A 167 0.79 -0.27 -5.58
N THR A 168 1.57 -1.26 -5.99
CA THR A 168 2.26 -2.19 -5.09
C THR A 168 3.24 -1.45 -4.19
N LEU A 169 4.03 -0.53 -4.77
CA LEU A 169 4.94 0.32 -4.01
C LEU A 169 4.20 1.08 -2.90
N CYS A 170 3.07 1.70 -3.21
CA CYS A 170 2.28 2.43 -2.22
C CYS A 170 1.78 1.51 -1.11
N ILE A 171 1.27 0.32 -1.44
CA ILE A 171 0.79 -0.66 -0.45
C ILE A 171 1.92 -1.01 0.53
N VAL A 172 3.11 -1.34 0.02
CA VAL A 172 4.28 -1.69 0.84
C VAL A 172 4.71 -0.53 1.72
N HIS A 173 4.84 0.67 1.16
CA HIS A 173 5.28 1.85 1.93
C HIS A 173 4.27 2.31 2.97
N THR A 174 2.96 2.23 2.68
CA THR A 174 1.93 2.54 3.68
C THR A 174 1.89 1.50 4.79
N ALA A 175 2.17 0.23 4.48
CA ALA A 175 2.30 -0.80 5.50
C ALA A 175 3.51 -0.54 6.42
N ILE A 176 4.69 -0.27 5.84
CA ILE A 176 5.90 0.12 6.59
C ILE A 176 5.65 1.35 7.45
N ALA A 177 5.01 2.39 6.91
CA ALA A 177 4.67 3.59 7.67
C ALA A 177 3.72 3.29 8.83
N SER A 178 2.69 2.48 8.60
CA SER A 178 1.76 2.05 9.65
C SER A 178 2.46 1.25 10.74
N THR A 179 3.34 0.30 10.38
CA THR A 179 4.18 -0.42 11.33
C THR A 179 5.06 0.53 12.13
N SER A 180 5.71 1.52 11.51
CA SER A 180 6.58 2.48 12.19
C SER A 180 5.86 3.39 13.20
N VAL A 181 4.56 3.58 13.03
CA VAL A 181 3.73 4.34 13.98
C VAL A 181 3.43 3.50 15.23
N ILE A 182 3.30 2.19 15.07
CA ILE A 182 2.94 1.25 16.14
C ILE A 182 4.19 0.76 16.87
N ALA A 183 5.27 0.47 16.13
CA ALA A 183 6.53 -0.02 16.69
C ALA A 183 7.29 1.14 17.37
N ASP A 184 7.64 0.93 18.64
CA ASP A 184 8.50 1.87 19.35
C ASP A 184 9.91 1.80 18.75
N PRO A 185 10.50 2.93 18.33
CA PRO A 185 11.87 2.95 17.83
C PRO A 185 12.92 2.58 18.89
N ARG A 186 12.61 2.47 20.20
CA ARG A 186 13.60 2.12 21.25
C ARG A 186 12.98 1.49 22.50
N ILE A 187 12.80 0.18 22.50
CA ILE A 187 13.12 -0.64 23.67
C ILE A 187 13.92 -1.84 23.17
N LEU A 188 15.26 -1.75 23.27
CA LEU A 188 16.06 -2.97 23.29
C LEU A 188 15.68 -3.65 24.61
N VAL A 189 14.68 -4.53 24.56
CA VAL A 189 14.50 -5.51 25.64
C VAL A 189 15.77 -6.35 25.55
N GLU A 190 16.73 -6.10 26.44
CA GLU A 190 17.82 -7.02 26.71
C GLU A 190 17.16 -8.38 26.95
N TYR A 191 17.23 -9.26 25.96
CA TYR A 191 16.93 -10.66 26.20
C TYR A 191 17.99 -11.13 27.18
N PRO A 192 17.62 -11.66 28.37
CA PRO A 192 18.59 -12.38 29.16
C PRO A 192 19.12 -13.49 28.27
N VAL A 193 20.43 -13.47 28.02
CA VAL A 193 21.14 -14.60 27.45
C VAL A 193 20.89 -15.74 28.43
N ILE A 194 20.01 -16.67 28.05
CA ILE A 194 19.84 -17.90 28.81
C ILE A 194 21.15 -18.64 28.58
N ASP A 195 22.04 -18.54 29.56
CA ASP A 195 23.28 -19.28 29.60
C ASP A 195 22.92 -20.77 29.47
N GLN A 196 23.29 -21.40 28.35
CA GLN A 196 23.17 -22.85 28.17
C GLN A 196 24.30 -23.59 28.91
N GLY A 197 24.78 -23.03 30.02
CA GLY A 197 25.51 -23.77 31.03
C GLY A 197 24.53 -24.47 31.96
N GLU A 198 24.64 -25.80 32.05
CA GLU A 198 23.87 -26.71 32.91
C GLU A 198 22.58 -27.30 32.30
N MET A 199 22.76 -28.21 31.34
CA MET A 199 22.12 -29.52 31.44
C MET A 199 23.10 -30.63 31.05
N VAL A 200 23.73 -31.17 32.10
CA VAL A 200 24.32 -32.52 32.27
C VAL A 200 25.39 -32.97 31.29
#